data_AF-A0A5Q2VTW5-F1
#
_entry.id   AF-A0A5Q2VTW5-F1
#
_cell.length_a   1.000
_cell.length_b   1.000
_cell.length_c   1.000
_cell.angle_alpha   90.00
_cell.angle_beta   90.00
_cell.angle_gamma   90.00
#
_symmetry.space_group_name_H-M   'P 1'
#
loop_
_entity.id
_entity.type
_entity.pdbx_description
1 polymer ?
#
loop_
_entity_poly.entity_id
_entity_poly.type
_entity_poly.pdbx_seq_one_letter_code
_entity_poly.pdbx_strand_id
1 'polypeptide(L)'
;MTNPNEPAPFSPEAAARDDHPHEPDHPGEPGHPPSTRFGSNEPDLPGEPGHPPSIPAGSKPRRGLRTALIAGGAVAVLVGTVVVGLTMLTPDPLAEAFETCDGTNALTVVSAAWADEPTPTETDSPHTRRPDALEEYLAGRLSLDDDATTLVLDTLPQDDDPLGLSTFVLECLYVSLDTPAWLQTNIGQTRALDGRRQGEWEHFRAEWSYHPDNGLNLVIRMARQ
;
A
#
# COMPACT_ATOMS: atom_id res chain seq x y z
N MET A 1 59.94 -23.09 -27.77
CA MET A 1 59.16 -21.88 -28.10
C MET A 1 57.80 -22.05 -27.46
N THR A 2 57.54 -21.31 -26.39
CA THR A 2 56.43 -21.51 -25.45
C THR A 2 55.35 -20.46 -25.72
N ASN A 3 54.08 -20.88 -25.69
CA ASN A 3 52.91 -20.11 -26.12
C ASN A 3 52.56 -19.00 -25.10
N PRO A 4 52.46 -17.71 -25.49
CA PRO A 4 52.29 -16.59 -24.55
C PRO A 4 50.84 -16.31 -24.10
N ASN A 5 49.89 -17.24 -24.29
CA ASN A 5 48.46 -16.97 -24.06
C ASN A 5 47.73 -18.01 -23.19
N GLU A 6 48.45 -18.65 -22.26
CA GLU A 6 47.82 -19.50 -21.23
C GLU A 6 47.58 -18.69 -19.94
N PRO A 7 46.33 -18.54 -19.46
CA PRO A 7 46.06 -17.96 -18.15
C PRO A 7 46.48 -18.95 -17.04
N ALA A 8 47.12 -18.42 -16.00
CA ALA A 8 47.60 -19.20 -14.86
C ALA A 8 46.45 -19.84 -14.05
N PRO A 9 46.65 -21.03 -13.44
CA PRO A 9 45.66 -21.64 -12.57
C PRO A 9 45.52 -20.88 -11.25
N PHE A 10 44.27 -20.65 -10.84
CA PHE A 10 43.92 -20.05 -9.54
C PHE A 10 44.33 -20.97 -8.38
N SER A 11 45.09 -20.43 -7.43
CA SER A 11 45.44 -21.06 -6.16
C SER A 11 44.34 -20.81 -5.12
N PRO A 12 43.83 -21.82 -4.40
CA PRO A 12 42.89 -21.63 -3.30
C PRO A 12 43.59 -21.77 -1.93
N GLU A 13 43.68 -20.68 -1.17
CA GLU A 13 43.99 -20.65 0.27
C GLU A 13 43.51 -19.28 0.79
N ALA A 14 42.86 -19.09 1.94
CA ALA A 14 42.62 -19.93 3.10
C ALA A 14 41.46 -19.35 3.93
N ALA A 15 40.71 -20.25 4.56
CA ALA A 15 40.25 -20.21 5.96
C ALA A 15 39.48 -18.98 6.50
N ALA A 16 38.17 -19.21 6.68
CA ALA A 16 37.42 -19.11 7.94
C ALA A 16 37.87 -18.08 9.00
N ARG A 17 36.99 -17.12 9.26
CA ARG A 17 36.87 -16.45 10.56
C ARG A 17 35.39 -16.43 10.96
N ASP A 18 35.07 -17.33 11.89
CA ASP A 18 33.89 -17.28 12.74
C ASP A 18 34.00 -16.05 13.65
N ASP A 19 33.03 -15.14 13.58
CA ASP A 19 32.80 -14.11 14.59
C ASP A 19 31.31 -14.21 14.98
N HIS A 20 31.05 -14.92 16.10
CA HIS A 20 29.74 -14.97 16.72
C HIS A 20 29.55 -13.75 17.65
N PRO A 21 28.35 -13.17 17.74
CA PRO A 21 28.11 -11.97 18.51
C PRO A 21 28.09 -12.24 20.03
N HIS A 22 28.69 -11.33 20.79
CA HIS A 22 28.51 -11.21 22.23
C HIS A 22 27.17 -10.49 22.52
N GLU A 23 26.18 -11.23 23.02
CA GLU A 23 24.98 -10.68 23.64
C GLU A 23 25.23 -10.45 25.14
N PRO A 24 25.00 -9.24 25.69
CA PRO A 24 25.01 -9.04 27.13
C PRO A 24 23.61 -9.23 27.74
N ASP A 25 23.56 -10.13 28.72
CA ASP A 25 22.49 -10.34 29.70
C ASP A 25 21.99 -9.02 30.32
N HIS A 26 20.67 -8.77 30.23
CA HIS A 26 19.99 -7.78 31.06
C HIS A 26 19.18 -8.47 32.17
N PRO A 27 19.47 -8.22 33.45
CA PRO A 27 18.69 -8.75 34.56
C PRO A 27 17.41 -7.94 34.78
N GLY A 28 16.33 -8.68 35.09
CA GLY A 28 14.96 -8.19 35.23
C GLY A 28 14.73 -7.15 36.32
N GLU A 29 13.72 -6.32 36.06
CA GLU A 29 13.20 -5.32 36.98
C GLU A 29 11.81 -5.77 37.48
N PRO A 30 11.59 -5.95 38.79
CA PRO A 30 10.27 -6.28 39.34
C PRO A 30 9.60 -5.06 39.98
N GLY A 31 8.31 -4.88 39.64
CA GLY A 31 7.29 -4.43 40.59
C GLY A 31 6.74 -3.00 40.42
N HIS A 32 5.58 -2.88 39.77
CA HIS A 32 4.65 -1.77 40.03
C HIS A 32 3.56 -2.24 41.02
N PRO A 33 3.29 -1.53 42.12
CA PRO A 33 2.17 -1.82 42.99
C PRO A 33 0.85 -1.20 42.48
N PRO A 34 -0.31 -1.85 42.69
CA PRO A 34 -1.60 -1.24 42.41
C PRO A 34 -2.01 -0.24 43.50
N SER A 35 -2.44 0.94 43.08
CA SER A 35 -3.16 1.90 43.93
C SER A 35 -4.67 1.61 43.90
N THR A 36 -5.22 1.09 45.00
CA THR A 36 -6.66 1.17 45.27
C THR A 36 -6.88 1.69 46.68
N ARG A 37 -7.40 2.92 46.75
CA ARG A 37 -7.89 3.58 47.95
C ARG A 37 -9.04 2.76 48.56
N PHE A 38 -8.85 2.34 49.80
CA PHE A 38 -9.93 2.11 50.75
C PHE A 38 -10.09 3.37 51.62
N GLY A 39 -11.34 3.76 51.91
CA GLY A 39 -11.62 4.67 53.01
C GLY A 39 -12.86 5.56 52.83
N SER A 40 -14.02 5.07 53.24
CA SER A 40 -15.01 5.87 53.98
C SER A 40 -15.98 4.94 54.71
N ASN A 41 -15.69 4.70 56.00
CA ASN A 41 -16.64 4.27 57.02
C ASN A 41 -17.51 5.52 57.39
N GLU A 42 -18.85 5.45 57.32
CA GLU A 42 -19.79 5.11 58.43
C GLU A 42 -20.27 6.42 59.15
N PRO A 43 -21.40 6.52 59.90
CA PRO A 43 -22.53 5.60 60.16
C PRO A 43 -23.94 6.17 59.84
N ASP A 44 -24.89 5.24 59.96
CA ASP A 44 -26.36 5.32 59.99
C ASP A 44 -26.93 5.94 61.29
N LEU A 45 -28.25 6.27 61.27
CA LEU A 45 -29.24 6.56 62.36
C LEU A 45 -29.80 8.02 62.45
N PRO A 46 -31.01 8.24 63.00
CA PRO A 46 -32.32 7.79 62.49
C PRO A 46 -33.42 8.89 62.47
N GLY A 47 -34.42 8.69 61.61
CA GLY A 47 -35.84 9.08 61.74
C GLY A 47 -36.28 10.44 62.31
N GLU A 48 -36.97 11.24 61.47
CA GLU A 48 -38.07 12.11 61.93
C GLU A 48 -39.27 12.04 60.95
N PRO A 49 -40.53 12.03 61.42
CA PRO A 49 -41.70 11.80 60.59
C PRO A 49 -42.43 13.09 60.17
N GLY A 50 -42.85 13.12 58.90
CA GLY A 50 -44.12 13.72 58.49
C GLY A 50 -44.05 15.05 57.74
N HIS A 51 -44.33 15.02 56.43
CA HIS A 51 -45.16 16.01 55.75
C HIS A 51 -45.85 15.39 54.51
N PRO A 52 -47.04 15.90 54.12
CA PRO A 52 -48.10 15.18 53.42
C PRO A 52 -47.86 14.99 51.90
N PRO A 53 -48.64 14.11 51.25
CA PRO A 53 -48.48 13.79 49.82
C PRO A 53 -48.81 14.99 48.93
N SER A 54 -47.84 15.43 48.14
CA SER A 54 -48.05 16.31 47.00
C SER A 54 -48.57 15.50 45.81
N ILE A 55 -49.76 15.88 45.36
CA ILE A 55 -50.48 15.34 44.20
C ILE A 55 -49.63 15.53 42.93
N PRO A 56 -49.55 14.53 42.02
CA PRO A 56 -48.77 14.66 40.80
C PRO A 56 -49.37 15.72 39.86
N ALA A 57 -48.60 16.75 39.55
CA ALA A 57 -48.90 17.65 38.45
C ALA A 57 -48.76 16.88 37.13
N GLY A 58 -49.84 16.89 36.34
CA GLY A 58 -49.95 16.14 35.08
C GLY A 58 -48.76 16.33 34.15
N SER A 59 -48.16 15.21 33.74
CA SER A 59 -47.21 15.18 32.65
C SER A 59 -47.93 15.58 31.36
N LYS A 60 -47.50 16.71 30.78
CA LYS A 60 -47.93 17.13 29.43
C LYS A 60 -47.65 15.98 28.46
N PRO A 61 -48.56 15.66 27.53
CA PRO A 61 -48.32 14.59 26.56
C PRO A 61 -47.09 14.95 25.72
N ARG A 62 -46.06 14.10 25.80
CA ARG A 62 -44.81 14.15 25.03
C ARG A 62 -45.13 13.93 23.54
N ARG A 63 -45.67 14.95 22.87
CA ARG A 63 -46.04 14.91 21.45
C ARG A 63 -44.83 15.10 20.52
N GLY A 64 -43.65 15.40 21.06
CA GLY A 64 -42.43 15.71 20.29
C GLY A 64 -41.40 14.57 20.12
N LEU A 65 -41.58 13.42 20.78
CA LEU A 65 -40.56 12.35 20.71
C LEU A 65 -40.64 11.54 19.41
N ARG A 66 -41.83 11.47 18.79
CA ARG A 66 -42.04 10.70 17.55
C ARG A 66 -41.42 11.40 16.33
N THR A 67 -41.47 12.72 16.26
CA THR A 67 -40.84 13.49 15.16
C THR A 67 -39.32 13.51 15.25
N ALA A 68 -38.74 13.54 16.46
CA ALA A 68 -37.29 13.44 16.64
C ALA A 68 -36.72 12.09 16.18
N LEU A 69 -37.44 10.98 16.42
CA LEU A 69 -37.02 9.64 15.96
C LEU A 69 -37.19 9.45 14.45
N ILE A 70 -38.24 10.00 13.84
CA ILE A 70 -38.46 9.91 12.38
C ILE A 70 -37.46 10.77 11.62
N ALA A 71 -37.19 11.99 12.09
CA ALA A 71 -36.18 12.86 11.47
C ALA A 71 -34.76 12.30 11.64
N GLY A 72 -34.41 11.78 12.83
CA GLY A 72 -33.13 11.12 13.06
C GLY A 72 -32.96 9.84 12.21
N GLY A 73 -34.01 9.04 12.08
CA GLY A 73 -34.01 7.84 11.23
C GLY A 73 -33.91 8.14 9.74
N ALA A 74 -34.62 9.16 9.24
CA ALA A 74 -34.53 9.57 7.84
C ALA A 74 -33.14 10.12 7.48
N VAL A 75 -32.53 10.90 8.37
CA VAL A 75 -31.15 11.39 8.17
C VAL A 75 -30.15 10.24 8.22
N ALA A 76 -30.29 9.29 9.15
CA ALA A 76 -29.39 8.13 9.22
C ALA A 76 -29.52 7.22 7.98
N VAL A 77 -30.73 7.02 7.45
CA VAL A 77 -30.94 6.27 6.21
C VAL A 77 -30.34 7.02 5.02
N LEU A 78 -30.58 8.33 4.90
CA LEU A 78 -30.01 9.13 3.81
C LEU A 78 -28.49 9.13 3.85
N VAL A 79 -27.88 9.39 5.02
CA VAL A 79 -26.42 9.35 5.19
C VAL A 79 -25.90 7.93 4.91
N GLY A 80 -26.56 6.88 5.41
CA GLY A 80 -26.18 5.50 5.12
C GLY A 80 -26.25 5.16 3.64
N THR A 81 -27.31 5.55 2.93
CA THR A 81 -27.45 5.33 1.48
C THR A 81 -26.46 6.15 0.66
N VAL A 82 -26.16 7.37 1.08
CA VAL A 82 -25.16 8.22 0.42
C VAL A 82 -23.76 7.65 0.64
N VAL A 83 -23.41 7.20 1.85
CA VAL A 83 -22.11 6.58 2.13
C VAL A 83 -21.96 5.27 1.35
N VAL A 84 -22.95 4.37 1.40
CA VAL A 84 -22.92 3.10 0.64
C VAL A 84 -22.88 3.34 -0.86
N GLY A 85 -23.66 4.31 -1.35
CA GLY A 85 -23.61 4.76 -2.74
C GLY A 85 -22.22 5.28 -3.10
N LEU A 86 -21.65 6.17 -2.29
CA LEU A 86 -20.33 6.74 -2.52
C LEU A 86 -19.23 5.66 -2.53
N THR A 87 -19.30 4.66 -1.64
CA THR A 87 -18.35 3.53 -1.62
C THR A 87 -18.48 2.60 -2.83
N MET A 88 -19.65 2.51 -3.46
CA MET A 88 -19.81 1.79 -4.74
C MET A 88 -19.38 2.61 -5.95
N LEU A 89 -19.18 3.92 -5.77
CA LEU A 89 -18.81 4.85 -6.85
C LEU A 89 -17.33 5.21 -6.84
N THR A 90 -16.55 4.82 -5.84
CA THR A 90 -15.09 4.99 -5.88
C THR A 90 -14.49 3.98 -6.86
N PRO A 91 -13.72 4.42 -7.88
CA PRO A 91 -13.05 3.51 -8.80
C PRO A 91 -12.11 2.57 -8.04
N ASP A 92 -11.95 1.34 -8.55
CA ASP A 92 -10.95 0.42 -8.02
C ASP A 92 -9.56 0.98 -8.37
N PRO A 93 -8.71 1.29 -7.37
CA PRO A 93 -7.42 1.94 -7.62
C PRO A 93 -6.51 1.08 -8.50
N LEU A 94 -6.62 -0.26 -8.46
CA LEU A 94 -5.83 -1.13 -9.31
C LEU A 94 -6.32 -1.12 -10.77
N ALA A 95 -7.62 -0.99 -10.99
CA ALA A 95 -8.19 -0.85 -12.32
C ALA A 95 -7.80 0.49 -12.97
N GLU A 96 -7.85 1.58 -12.20
CA GLU A 96 -7.44 2.90 -12.67
C GLU A 96 -5.94 2.93 -13.01
N ALA A 97 -5.10 2.34 -12.16
CA ALA A 97 -3.67 2.22 -12.42
C ALA A 97 -3.40 1.36 -13.67
N PHE A 98 -4.16 0.29 -13.89
CA PHE A 98 -4.06 -0.52 -15.11
C PHE A 98 -4.34 0.30 -16.38
N GLU A 99 -5.48 1.00 -16.44
CA GLU A 99 -5.84 1.83 -17.60
C GLU A 99 -4.79 2.93 -17.88
N THR A 100 -4.25 3.48 -16.80
CA THR A 100 -3.25 4.56 -16.84
C THR A 100 -1.85 4.09 -17.26
N CYS A 101 -1.46 2.87 -16.88
CA CYS A 101 -0.09 2.38 -17.05
C CYS A 101 0.07 1.30 -18.12
N ASP A 102 -1.01 0.77 -18.70
CA ASP A 102 -0.87 -0.26 -19.74
C ASP A 102 -0.25 0.29 -21.03
N GLY A 103 0.67 -0.51 -21.60
CA GLY A 103 1.37 -0.18 -22.84
C GLY A 103 2.04 1.19 -22.84
N THR A 104 1.83 1.95 -23.91
CA THR A 104 2.46 3.26 -24.07
C THR A 104 1.89 4.34 -23.16
N ASN A 105 0.76 4.11 -22.49
CA ASN A 105 0.20 5.08 -21.55
C ASN A 105 1.16 5.33 -20.38
N ALA A 106 1.93 4.32 -19.95
CA ALA A 106 2.97 4.46 -18.94
C ALA A 106 3.92 5.64 -19.20
N LEU A 107 4.28 5.87 -20.46
CA LEU A 107 5.20 6.95 -20.83
C LEU A 107 4.59 8.33 -20.61
N THR A 108 3.26 8.47 -20.73
CA THR A 108 2.59 9.75 -20.53
C THR A 108 2.70 10.19 -19.08
N VAL A 109 2.52 9.25 -18.14
CA VAL A 109 2.68 9.49 -16.70
C VAL A 109 4.12 9.76 -16.35
N VAL A 110 5.03 8.90 -16.80
CA VAL A 110 6.45 9.01 -16.46
C VAL A 110 7.07 10.29 -17.05
N SER A 111 6.72 10.65 -18.28
CA SER A 111 7.18 11.91 -18.89
C SER A 111 6.64 13.14 -18.17
N ALA A 112 5.39 13.12 -17.71
CA ALA A 112 4.83 14.19 -16.90
C ALA A 112 5.48 14.29 -15.52
N ALA A 113 5.80 13.15 -14.89
CA ALA A 113 6.48 13.10 -13.60
C ALA A 113 7.90 13.66 -13.64
N TRP A 114 8.56 13.61 -14.81
CA TRP A 114 9.93 14.10 -15.01
C TRP A 114 10.02 15.49 -15.67
N ALA A 115 8.88 16.14 -15.92
CA ALA A 115 8.86 17.49 -16.47
C ALA A 115 9.12 18.52 -15.35
N ASP A 116 10.18 19.33 -15.49
CA ASP A 116 10.54 20.39 -14.54
C ASP A 116 9.54 21.58 -14.55
N GLU A 117 8.76 21.77 -15.63
CA GLU A 117 7.72 22.80 -15.81
C GLU A 117 6.62 22.25 -16.76
N PRO A 118 5.36 22.75 -16.72
CA PRO A 118 4.36 22.38 -17.72
C PRO A 118 4.84 22.83 -19.10
N THR A 119 5.31 21.87 -19.89
CA THR A 119 5.77 22.12 -21.26
C THR A 119 4.62 22.76 -22.03
N PRO A 120 4.82 23.91 -22.72
CA PRO A 120 3.74 24.53 -23.48
C PRO A 120 3.24 23.53 -24.51
N THR A 121 1.91 23.44 -24.66
CA THR A 121 1.22 22.62 -25.66
C THR A 121 1.93 22.72 -27.00
N GLU A 122 2.75 21.71 -27.32
CA GLU A 122 3.57 21.76 -28.51
C GLU A 122 2.66 21.61 -29.72
N THR A 123 2.80 22.58 -30.62
CA THR A 123 2.14 22.67 -31.90
C THR A 123 2.34 21.36 -32.68
N ASP A 124 1.21 20.74 -33.02
CA ASP A 124 0.95 19.78 -34.11
C ASP A 124 2.15 19.56 -35.05
N SER A 125 3.15 18.85 -34.56
CA SER A 125 4.19 18.26 -35.37
C SER A 125 3.81 16.79 -35.47
N PRO A 126 3.62 16.23 -36.68
CA PRO A 126 3.45 14.81 -36.82
C PRO A 126 4.81 14.19 -36.54
N HIS A 127 5.12 13.97 -35.26
CA HIS A 127 6.16 13.06 -34.86
C HIS A 127 5.69 11.68 -35.28
N THR A 128 5.91 11.34 -36.55
CA THR A 128 5.96 9.95 -37.02
C THR A 128 7.20 9.25 -36.45
N ARG A 129 7.43 9.37 -35.14
CA ARG A 129 8.25 8.43 -34.38
C ARG A 129 7.30 7.28 -34.10
N ARG A 130 7.50 6.21 -34.84
CA ARG A 130 6.63 5.03 -34.84
C ARG A 130 6.40 4.54 -33.40
N PRO A 131 5.21 4.72 -32.81
CA PRO A 131 4.90 4.21 -31.47
C PRO A 131 5.10 2.69 -31.39
N ASP A 132 4.98 2.00 -32.54
CA ASP A 132 5.12 0.55 -32.69
C ASP A 132 6.45 -0.01 -32.15
N ALA A 133 7.56 0.75 -32.21
CA ALA A 133 8.86 0.25 -31.75
C ALA A 133 8.98 0.17 -30.22
N LEU A 134 8.23 1.01 -29.51
CA LEU A 134 8.21 1.03 -28.05
C LEU A 134 7.07 0.18 -27.50
N GLU A 135 6.01 0.03 -28.28
CA GLU A 135 4.90 -0.89 -28.01
C GLU A 135 5.40 -2.32 -27.79
N GLU A 136 6.42 -2.79 -28.52
CA GLU A 136 7.04 -4.11 -28.32
C GLU A 136 7.55 -4.34 -26.88
N TYR A 137 8.07 -3.29 -26.24
CA TYR A 137 8.62 -3.37 -24.88
C TYR A 137 7.53 -3.23 -23.81
N LEU A 138 6.49 -2.45 -24.07
CA LEU A 138 5.50 -2.04 -23.06
C LEU A 138 4.19 -2.82 -23.13
N ALA A 139 3.79 -3.29 -24.31
CA ALA A 139 2.53 -3.99 -24.49
C ALA A 139 2.52 -5.34 -23.75
N GLY A 140 1.44 -5.61 -23.04
CA GLY A 140 1.26 -6.88 -22.33
C GLY A 140 2.23 -7.11 -21.18
N ARG A 141 2.92 -6.06 -20.70
CA ARG A 141 3.70 -6.11 -19.44
C ARG A 141 2.79 -6.07 -18.22
N LEU A 142 1.62 -5.44 -18.35
CA LEU A 142 0.66 -5.28 -17.29
C LEU A 142 -0.58 -6.13 -17.58
N SER A 143 -1.10 -6.82 -16.57
CA SER A 143 -2.41 -7.46 -16.61
C SER A 143 -3.21 -7.17 -15.35
N LEU A 144 -4.52 -7.25 -15.49
CA LEU A 144 -5.48 -7.07 -14.41
C LEU A 144 -6.31 -8.35 -14.29
N ASP A 145 -6.21 -8.98 -13.13
CA ASP A 145 -6.78 -10.27 -12.80
C ASP A 145 -7.72 -10.16 -11.58
N ASP A 146 -8.31 -11.30 -11.18
CA ASP A 146 -9.16 -11.46 -9.99
C ASP A 146 -10.24 -10.36 -9.87
N ASP A 147 -11.06 -10.19 -10.92
CA ASP A 147 -12.13 -9.19 -10.96
C ASP A 147 -11.65 -7.76 -10.64
N ALA A 148 -10.50 -7.39 -11.20
CA ALA A 148 -9.84 -6.08 -11.02
C ALA A 148 -9.16 -5.83 -9.67
N THR A 149 -8.97 -6.87 -8.86
CA THR A 149 -8.36 -6.74 -7.52
C THR A 149 -6.90 -7.20 -7.43
N THR A 150 -6.36 -7.71 -8.54
CA THR A 150 -4.95 -8.13 -8.66
C THR A 150 -4.34 -7.53 -9.91
N LEU A 151 -3.23 -6.82 -9.76
CA LEU A 151 -2.45 -6.28 -10.86
C LEU A 151 -1.13 -7.05 -10.94
N VAL A 152 -0.81 -7.55 -12.13
CA VAL A 152 0.41 -8.32 -12.40
C VAL A 152 1.27 -7.56 -13.39
N LEU A 153 2.53 -7.38 -13.05
CA LEU A 153 3.55 -6.80 -13.91
C LEU A 153 4.63 -7.86 -14.15
N ASP A 154 4.92 -8.08 -15.43
CA ASP A 154 6.09 -8.82 -15.90
C ASP A 154 6.93 -7.90 -16.76
N THR A 155 8.18 -7.64 -16.36
CA THR A 155 9.15 -6.94 -17.23
C THR A 155 9.87 -7.93 -18.13
N LEU A 156 10.56 -7.44 -19.14
CA LEU A 156 11.30 -8.29 -20.06
C LEU A 156 12.62 -8.80 -19.44
N PRO A 157 13.14 -9.94 -19.95
CA PRO A 157 14.51 -10.37 -19.70
C PRO A 157 15.52 -9.30 -20.08
N GLN A 158 16.67 -9.28 -19.41
CA GLN A 158 17.72 -8.28 -19.65
C GLN A 158 18.26 -8.32 -21.10
N ASP A 159 18.34 -9.50 -21.71
CA ASP A 159 18.84 -9.65 -23.08
C ASP A 159 17.81 -9.16 -24.13
N ASP A 160 16.52 -9.24 -23.81
CA ASP A 160 15.42 -8.78 -24.66
C ASP A 160 15.10 -7.29 -24.42
N ASP A 161 15.52 -6.74 -23.28
CA ASP A 161 15.36 -5.33 -22.91
C ASP A 161 16.65 -4.72 -22.34
N PRO A 162 17.69 -4.56 -23.18
CA PRO A 162 19.00 -4.07 -22.74
C PRO A 162 18.98 -2.61 -22.29
N LEU A 163 17.90 -1.87 -22.59
CA LEU A 163 17.71 -0.48 -22.20
C LEU A 163 16.77 -0.33 -21.00
N GLY A 164 16.16 -1.43 -20.51
CA GLY A 164 15.23 -1.42 -19.38
C GLY A 164 13.89 -0.71 -19.67
N LEU A 165 13.46 -0.63 -20.93
CA LEU A 165 12.25 0.07 -21.36
C LEU A 165 10.97 -0.54 -20.78
N SER A 166 10.92 -1.85 -20.57
CA SER A 166 9.78 -2.51 -19.93
C SER A 166 9.57 -2.06 -18.47
N THR A 167 10.61 -1.52 -17.83
CA THR A 167 10.53 -0.92 -16.48
C THR A 167 9.72 0.38 -16.46
N PHE A 168 9.47 1.04 -17.60
CA PHE A 168 8.61 2.24 -17.61
C PHE A 168 7.19 1.97 -17.11
N VAL A 169 6.68 0.74 -17.29
CA VAL A 169 5.39 0.33 -16.71
C VAL A 169 5.48 0.26 -15.18
N LEU A 170 6.60 -0.26 -14.63
CA LEU A 170 6.86 -0.25 -13.18
C LEU A 170 6.91 1.17 -12.62
N GLU A 171 7.65 2.07 -13.28
CA GLU A 171 7.76 3.47 -12.86
C GLU A 171 6.40 4.18 -12.90
N CYS A 172 5.57 3.90 -13.91
CA CYS A 172 4.19 4.38 -13.94
C CYS A 172 3.40 3.91 -12.71
N LEU A 173 3.47 2.61 -12.37
CA LEU A 173 2.79 2.08 -11.18
C LEU A 173 3.28 2.73 -9.89
N TYR A 174 4.57 3.04 -9.79
CA TYR A 174 5.10 3.74 -8.62
C TYR A 174 4.45 5.11 -8.43
N VAL A 175 4.22 5.85 -9.52
CA VAL A 175 3.53 7.13 -9.49
C VAL A 175 2.03 6.94 -9.24
N SER A 176 1.37 6.07 -10.02
CA SER A 176 -0.09 5.89 -9.95
C SER A 176 -0.59 5.29 -8.64
N LEU A 177 0.22 4.47 -7.96
CA LEU A 177 -0.13 3.83 -6.69
C LEU A 177 0.58 4.45 -5.49
N ASP A 178 1.20 5.62 -5.66
CA ASP A 178 1.96 6.34 -4.63
C ASP A 178 2.94 5.41 -3.86
N THR A 179 3.67 4.57 -4.60
CA THR A 179 4.54 3.56 -3.99
C THR A 179 5.67 4.24 -3.21
N PRO A 180 5.88 3.94 -1.92
CA PRO A 180 6.92 4.60 -1.13
C PRO A 180 8.34 4.33 -1.65
N ALA A 181 9.22 5.34 -1.58
CA ALA A 181 10.61 5.23 -2.06
C ALA A 181 11.41 4.07 -1.45
N TRP A 182 11.15 3.72 -0.18
CA TRP A 182 11.80 2.56 0.46
C TRP A 182 11.41 1.24 -0.23
N LEU A 183 10.17 1.13 -0.68
CA LEU A 183 9.66 -0.06 -1.36
C LEU A 183 10.17 -0.12 -2.80
N GLN A 184 10.18 1.02 -3.51
CA GLN A 184 10.82 1.14 -4.82
C GLN A 184 12.29 0.72 -4.78
N THR A 185 13.04 1.19 -3.76
CA THR A 185 14.45 0.82 -3.55
C THR A 185 14.60 -0.69 -3.30
N ASN A 186 13.74 -1.28 -2.47
CA ASN A 186 13.76 -2.72 -2.22
C ASN A 186 13.48 -3.54 -3.48
N ILE A 187 12.50 -3.14 -4.30
CA ILE A 187 12.21 -3.79 -5.57
C ILE A 187 13.42 -3.67 -6.51
N GLY A 188 13.95 -2.46 -6.72
CA GLY A 188 15.08 -2.21 -7.63
C GLY A 188 16.41 -2.85 -7.20
N GLN A 189 16.58 -3.18 -5.91
CA GLN A 189 17.77 -3.88 -5.40
C GLN A 189 17.59 -5.40 -5.29
N THR A 190 16.42 -5.93 -5.64
CA THR A 190 16.16 -7.37 -5.54
C THR A 190 16.96 -8.14 -6.60
N ARG A 191 17.71 -9.15 -6.17
CA ARG A 191 18.51 -10.01 -7.05
C ARG A 191 17.86 -11.39 -7.15
N ALA A 192 18.26 -12.14 -8.17
CA ALA A 192 17.84 -13.53 -8.38
C ALA A 192 17.96 -14.43 -7.14
N LEU A 193 19.03 -14.27 -6.36
CA LEU A 193 19.29 -15.08 -5.18
C LEU A 193 18.41 -14.71 -3.97
N ASP A 194 17.76 -13.55 -3.98
CA ASP A 194 16.94 -13.08 -2.86
C ASP A 194 15.54 -13.73 -2.85
N GLY A 195 15.16 -14.41 -3.94
CA GLY A 195 13.90 -15.13 -4.09
C GLY A 195 12.68 -14.21 -4.17
N ARG A 196 11.51 -14.74 -3.78
CA ARG A 196 10.27 -13.95 -3.68
C ARG A 196 10.34 -13.06 -2.44
N ARG A 197 10.17 -11.76 -2.65
CA ARG A 197 10.07 -10.71 -1.64
C ARG A 197 8.61 -10.24 -1.52
N GLN A 198 8.32 -9.52 -0.45
CA GLN A 198 7.00 -8.96 -0.20
C GLN A 198 7.10 -7.60 0.49
N GLY A 199 6.06 -6.79 0.35
CA GLY A 199 5.96 -5.45 0.93
C GLY A 199 4.52 -5.00 0.97
N GLU A 200 4.20 -4.11 1.90
CA GLU A 200 2.86 -3.57 2.10
C GLU A 200 2.98 -2.05 2.28
N TRP A 201 2.03 -1.31 1.70
CA TRP A 201 1.89 0.13 1.85
C TRP A 201 0.43 0.50 1.66
N GLU A 202 -0.04 1.51 2.40
CA GLU A 202 -1.45 1.93 2.36
C GLU A 202 -2.42 0.74 2.48
N HIS A 203 -3.18 0.46 1.42
CA HIS A 203 -4.12 -0.64 1.31
C HIS A 203 -3.68 -1.69 0.27
N PHE A 204 -2.39 -1.73 -0.07
CA PHE A 204 -1.80 -2.64 -1.04
C PHE A 204 -0.80 -3.60 -0.40
N ARG A 205 -0.71 -4.78 -1.00
CA ARG A 205 0.33 -5.77 -0.77
C ARG A 205 0.97 -6.13 -2.10
N ALA A 206 2.28 -6.01 -2.17
CA ALA A 206 3.09 -6.50 -3.27
C ALA A 206 3.84 -7.77 -2.89
N GLU A 207 3.96 -8.67 -3.86
CA GLU A 207 4.93 -9.75 -3.89
C GLU A 207 5.73 -9.67 -5.18
N TRP A 208 7.04 -9.82 -5.12
CA TRP A 208 7.86 -9.74 -6.33
C TRP A 208 9.06 -10.67 -6.29
N SER A 209 9.61 -10.95 -7.45
CA SER A 209 10.90 -11.60 -7.63
C SER A 209 11.56 -11.08 -8.91
N TYR A 210 12.88 -11.12 -8.98
CA TYR A 210 13.62 -10.70 -10.16
C TYR A 210 14.59 -11.79 -10.59
N HIS A 211 14.73 -12.02 -11.90
CA HIS A 211 15.81 -12.80 -12.48
C HIS A 211 16.24 -12.18 -13.82
N PRO A 212 17.53 -12.03 -14.14
CA PRO A 212 17.95 -11.42 -15.41
C PRO A 212 17.35 -12.11 -16.64
N ASP A 213 17.23 -13.45 -16.61
CA ASP A 213 16.64 -14.23 -17.71
C ASP A 213 15.12 -14.10 -17.87
N ASN A 214 14.41 -13.56 -16.87
CA ASN A 214 12.94 -13.48 -16.88
C ASN A 214 12.39 -12.06 -16.66
N GLY A 215 13.20 -11.13 -16.18
CA GLY A 215 12.75 -9.83 -15.68
C GLY A 215 12.24 -9.85 -14.24
N LEU A 216 11.57 -8.77 -13.86
CA LEU A 216 10.80 -8.61 -12.63
C LEU A 216 9.41 -9.18 -12.84
N ASN A 217 8.99 -10.07 -11.95
CA ASN A 217 7.60 -10.46 -11.77
C ASN A 217 7.09 -9.80 -10.48
N LEU A 218 6.06 -8.98 -10.59
CA LEU A 218 5.46 -8.22 -9.48
C LEU A 218 3.95 -8.44 -9.50
N VAL A 219 3.39 -8.77 -8.34
CA VAL A 219 1.95 -8.93 -8.12
C VAL A 219 1.53 -7.97 -7.02
N ILE A 220 0.60 -7.07 -7.33
CA ILE A 220 0.00 -6.12 -6.39
C ILE A 220 -1.46 -6.49 -6.18
N ARG A 221 -1.89 -6.54 -4.92
CA ARG A 221 -3.28 -6.81 -4.55
C ARG A 221 -3.72 -5.86 -3.47
N MET A 222 -5.03 -5.73 -3.30
CA MET A 222 -5.60 -5.09 -2.11
C MET A 222 -5.19 -5.89 -0.85
N ALA A 223 -4.62 -5.20 0.14
CA ALA A 223 -4.40 -5.75 1.46
C ALA A 223 -5.77 -5.99 2.12
N ARG A 224 -6.03 -7.22 2.55
CA ARG A 224 -7.25 -7.52 3.31
C ARG A 224 -7.17 -6.82 4.66
N GLN A 225 -8.14 -5.95 4.94
CA GLN A 225 -8.38 -5.39 6.28
C GLN A 225 -9.08 -6.42 7.18
#